data_AF-B7FUT0-F1
#
_entry.id   AF-B7FUT0-F1
#
_cell.length_a   1.000
_cell.length_b   1.000
_cell.length_c   1.000
_cell.angle_alpha   90.00
_cell.angle_beta   90.00
_cell.angle_gamma   90.00
#
_symmetry.space_group_name_H-M   'P 1'
#
loop_
_entity.id
_entity.type
_entity.pdbx_description
1 polymer ?
#
loop_
_entity_poly.entity_id
_entity_poly.type
_entity_poly.pdbx_seq_one_letter_code
_entity_poly.pdbx_strand_id
1 'polypeptide(L)'
;MPRNLDDSTKSFILRVAGFTVTLLVCFILWGHLFFLPRLRRRALKLSSEQGRRAPPHSYETLLLVGCGQTILVLSLLSFLFTLPIILSGRIDSDEAKALSADLTSSINFCEDDFQFSRYVAEPANVASSLGAYLPLAFHGLAGPPSQSWRRRPLRDGVRFAAAYATLGTIGVGSMALHALLTSWTQGGDEIPMLWYTATTCFCAFDILCWWKETHHQWRSERLGAAVGVSAIGATVTYILNRSDFTVFSLLFAIYSQTMILSILYLVIGFDWEHRQPSGPAAGIEFQVHVLLPLATTSGLLTIMSIVVWASEMVYCHTATRDVHLADATVDGEWLRSSGH
;
A
#
# COMPACT_ATOMS: atom_id res chain seq x y z
N MET A 1 17.00 6.59 -30.08
CA MET A 1 16.66 5.21 -30.47
C MET A 1 16.71 5.08 -31.98
N PRO A 2 17.19 3.95 -32.54
CA PRO A 2 17.08 3.68 -33.97
C PRO A 2 15.61 3.77 -34.40
N ARG A 3 15.31 4.43 -35.53
CA ARG A 3 13.92 4.64 -35.98
C ARG A 3 13.22 3.37 -36.47
N ASN A 4 13.93 2.24 -36.57
CA ASN A 4 13.45 1.02 -37.24
C ASN A 4 13.23 -0.18 -36.30
N LEU A 5 13.06 0.03 -34.99
CA LEU A 5 12.66 -1.06 -34.08
C LEU A 5 11.15 -1.30 -34.19
N ASP A 6 10.73 -2.55 -34.25
CA ASP A 6 9.31 -2.91 -34.15
C ASP A 6 8.79 -2.65 -32.72
N ASP A 7 7.47 -2.49 -32.58
CA ASP A 7 6.87 -2.06 -31.32
C ASP A 7 6.96 -3.12 -30.21
N SER A 8 7.09 -4.41 -30.56
CA SER A 8 7.35 -5.46 -29.57
C SER A 8 8.74 -5.31 -28.97
N THR A 9 9.74 -4.99 -29.80
CA THR A 9 11.11 -4.78 -29.34
C THR A 9 11.25 -3.49 -28.53
N LYS A 10 10.54 -2.41 -28.91
CA LYS A 10 10.49 -1.18 -28.09
C LYS A 10 9.86 -1.43 -26.71
N SER A 11 8.73 -2.15 -26.69
CA SER A 11 8.05 -2.53 -25.44
C SER A 11 8.94 -3.40 -24.56
N PHE A 12 9.61 -4.40 -25.14
CA PHE A 12 10.56 -5.24 -24.44
C PHE A 12 11.73 -4.44 -23.84
N ILE A 13 12.35 -3.55 -24.63
CA ILE A 13 13.45 -2.70 -24.16
C ILE A 13 13.00 -1.79 -23.02
N LEU A 14 11.81 -1.18 -23.11
CA LEU A 14 11.27 -0.34 -22.04
C LEU A 14 10.98 -1.13 -20.75
N ARG A 15 10.40 -2.32 -20.88
CA ARG A 15 10.14 -3.24 -19.75
C ARG A 15 11.44 -3.67 -19.07
N VAL A 16 12.43 -4.07 -19.84
CA VAL A 16 13.75 -4.51 -19.33
C VAL A 16 14.52 -3.34 -18.72
N ALA A 17 14.53 -2.17 -19.33
CA ALA A 17 15.22 -1.00 -18.81
C ALA A 17 14.58 -0.50 -17.51
N GLY A 18 13.25 -0.38 -17.46
CA GLY A 18 12.52 0.01 -16.25
C GLY A 18 12.74 -0.98 -15.11
N PHE A 19 12.63 -2.28 -15.38
CA PHE A 19 12.91 -3.33 -14.39
C PHE A 19 14.37 -3.30 -13.90
N THR A 20 15.33 -3.12 -14.82
CA THR A 20 16.77 -3.10 -14.50
C THR A 20 17.15 -1.90 -13.63
N VAL A 21 16.69 -0.70 -13.99
CA VAL A 21 16.91 0.53 -13.18
C VAL A 21 16.35 0.34 -11.79
N THR A 22 15.16 -0.26 -11.71
CA THR A 22 14.47 -0.47 -10.45
C THR A 22 15.18 -1.51 -9.57
N LEU A 23 15.63 -2.63 -10.13
CA LEU A 23 16.47 -3.61 -9.43
C LEU A 23 17.80 -3.00 -8.98
N LEU A 24 18.44 -2.16 -9.81
CA LEU A 24 19.70 -1.48 -9.45
C LEU A 24 19.52 -0.56 -8.25
N VAL A 25 18.45 0.23 -8.22
CA VAL A 25 18.11 1.09 -7.07
C VAL A 25 17.84 0.24 -5.82
N CYS A 26 17.05 -0.83 -5.94
CA CYS A 26 16.81 -1.78 -4.84
C CYS A 26 18.11 -2.41 -4.33
N PHE A 27 19.02 -2.81 -5.22
CA PHE A 27 20.28 -3.45 -4.86
C PHE A 27 21.27 -2.48 -4.20
N ILE A 28 21.31 -1.22 -4.64
CA ILE A 28 22.09 -0.15 -3.99
C ILE A 28 21.55 0.10 -2.58
N LEU A 29 20.24 0.20 -2.42
CA LEU A 29 19.58 0.36 -1.12
C LEU A 29 19.81 -0.87 -0.21
N TRP A 30 19.76 -2.08 -0.77
CA TRP A 30 20.00 -3.33 -0.05
C TRP A 30 21.47 -3.49 0.37
N GLY A 31 22.41 -3.09 -0.49
CA GLY A 31 23.84 -3.03 -0.18
C GLY A 31 24.14 -2.12 0.99
N HIS A 32 23.50 -0.95 1.07
CA HIS A 32 23.58 -0.06 2.23
C HIS A 32 23.02 -0.71 3.52
N LEU A 33 21.93 -1.47 3.42
CA LEU A 33 21.30 -2.16 4.56
C LEU A 33 22.11 -3.35 5.07
N PHE A 34 22.88 -4.05 4.24
CA PHE A 34 23.64 -5.26 4.63
C PHE A 34 25.12 -5.03 4.96
N PHE A 35 25.78 -4.03 4.37
CA PHE A 35 27.19 -3.73 4.68
C PHE A 35 27.38 -2.94 5.99
N LEU A 36 26.45 -2.04 6.34
CA LEU A 36 26.52 -1.25 7.56
C LEU A 36 26.38 -2.08 8.87
N PRO A 37 25.52 -3.12 8.96
CA PRO A 37 25.46 -4.01 10.11
C PRO A 37 26.76 -4.79 10.39
N ARG A 38 27.56 -5.10 9.36
CA ARG A 38 28.84 -5.82 9.53
C ARG A 38 29.94 -4.94 10.12
N LEU A 39 29.99 -3.66 9.73
CA LEU A 39 30.86 -2.66 10.36
C LEU A 39 30.40 -2.36 11.80
N ARG A 40 29.09 -2.36 12.04
CA ARG A 40 28.48 -2.19 13.38
C ARG A 40 28.74 -3.37 14.33
N ARG A 41 28.78 -4.62 13.86
CA ARG A 41 29.15 -5.79 14.71
C ARG A 41 30.58 -5.70 15.26
N ARG A 42 31.51 -5.06 14.54
CA ARG A 42 32.88 -4.82 15.05
C ARG A 42 32.92 -3.74 16.13
N ALA A 43 32.09 -2.69 16.01
CA ALA A 43 31.95 -1.65 17.04
C ALA A 43 31.20 -2.14 18.29
N LEU A 44 30.21 -3.03 18.12
CA LEU A 44 29.43 -3.67 19.18
C LEU A 44 30.27 -4.54 20.14
N LYS A 45 31.28 -5.24 19.60
CA LYS A 45 32.19 -6.07 20.40
C LYS A 45 33.07 -5.24 21.35
N LEU A 46 33.24 -3.95 21.06
CA LEU A 46 34.00 -3.00 21.88
C LEU A 46 33.13 -2.32 22.95
N SER A 47 31.79 -2.41 22.86
CA SER A 47 30.85 -1.68 23.70
C SER A 47 30.15 -2.57 24.75
N SER A 48 30.13 -3.91 24.57
CA SER A 48 29.54 -4.84 25.53
C SER A 48 30.29 -4.97 26.87
N GLU A 49 31.40 -4.25 27.04
CA GLU A 49 32.19 -4.23 28.29
C GLU A 49 31.65 -3.27 29.36
N GLN A 50 30.64 -2.44 29.08
CA GLN A 50 30.21 -1.35 29.99
C GLN A 50 28.75 -1.43 30.45
N GLY A 51 28.35 -2.59 30.96
CA GLY A 51 26.96 -2.89 31.32
C GLY A 51 26.25 -1.91 32.27
N ARG A 52 24.97 -1.63 31.97
CA ARG A 52 23.84 -1.47 32.94
C ARG A 52 22.48 -1.35 32.22
N ARG A 53 21.40 -1.71 32.95
CA ARG A 53 19.99 -1.82 32.50
C ARG A 53 19.07 -0.84 33.24
N ALA A 54 17.93 -0.49 32.62
CA ALA A 54 16.65 -0.14 33.29
C ALA A 54 15.44 -0.50 32.38
N PRO A 55 14.24 -0.85 32.92
CA PRO A 55 13.05 -1.24 32.15
C PRO A 55 11.91 -0.17 32.18
N PRO A 56 10.93 -0.24 31.25
CA PRO A 56 9.53 -0.11 31.69
C PRO A 56 8.52 -0.96 30.89
N HIS A 57 7.64 -1.70 31.60
CA HIS A 57 6.64 -2.64 31.02
C HIS A 57 5.18 -2.13 30.99
N SER A 58 4.87 -0.89 31.38
CA SER A 58 3.47 -0.42 31.53
C SER A 58 2.84 0.22 30.28
N TYR A 59 3.63 0.58 29.27
CA TYR A 59 3.15 1.31 28.09
C TYR A 59 2.77 0.39 26.92
N GLU A 60 3.29 -0.84 26.89
CA GLU A 60 3.07 -1.81 25.81
C GLU A 60 1.59 -2.27 25.74
N THR A 61 0.95 -2.47 26.91
CA THR A 61 -0.44 -2.94 26.99
C THR A 61 -1.45 -1.88 26.53
N LEU A 62 -1.25 -0.61 26.88
CA LEU A 62 -2.20 0.46 26.53
C LEU A 62 -2.22 0.71 25.02
N LEU A 63 -1.08 0.53 24.36
CA LEU A 63 -0.92 0.78 22.93
C LEU A 63 -1.45 -0.35 22.06
N LEU A 64 -1.24 -1.61 22.48
CA LEU A 64 -1.84 -2.78 21.82
C LEU A 64 -3.38 -2.69 21.86
N VAL A 65 -3.95 -2.18 22.95
CA VAL A 65 -5.39 -1.90 23.07
C VAL A 65 -5.84 -0.82 22.08
N GLY A 66 -5.09 0.27 21.92
CA GLY A 66 -5.41 1.33 20.96
C GLY A 66 -5.33 0.90 19.49
N CYS A 67 -4.33 0.09 19.12
CA CYS A 67 -4.22 -0.47 17.78
C CYS A 67 -5.36 -1.47 17.50
N GLY A 68 -5.68 -2.34 18.46
CA GLY A 68 -6.80 -3.27 18.38
C GLY A 68 -8.15 -2.56 18.24
N GLN A 69 -8.38 -1.48 18.99
CA GLN A 69 -9.59 -0.65 18.88
C GLN A 69 -9.72 -0.01 17.49
N THR A 70 -8.62 0.50 16.93
CA THR A 70 -8.63 1.12 15.60
C THR A 70 -8.96 0.10 14.51
N ILE A 71 -8.34 -1.08 14.55
CA ILE A 71 -8.63 -2.18 13.61
C ILE A 71 -10.10 -2.62 13.75
N LEU A 72 -10.59 -2.82 14.96
CA LEU A 72 -11.97 -3.21 15.21
C LEU A 72 -12.97 -2.18 14.67
N VAL A 73 -12.71 -0.89 14.87
CA VAL A 73 -13.56 0.19 14.34
C VAL A 73 -13.56 0.20 12.82
N LEU A 74 -12.39 0.07 12.17
CA LEU A 74 -12.31 0.03 10.70
C LEU A 74 -13.03 -1.20 10.13
N SER A 75 -12.87 -2.37 10.75
CA SER A 75 -13.58 -3.60 10.35
C SER A 75 -15.09 -3.50 10.56
N LEU A 76 -15.54 -2.89 11.67
CA LEU A 76 -16.96 -2.65 11.94
C LEU A 76 -17.56 -1.66 10.95
N LEU A 77 -16.85 -0.57 10.64
CA LEU A 77 -17.30 0.40 9.64
C LEU A 77 -17.41 -0.25 8.26
N SER A 78 -16.39 -1.01 7.84
CA SER A 78 -16.45 -1.78 6.59
C SER A 78 -17.67 -2.70 6.57
N PHE A 79 -17.93 -3.46 7.64
CA PHE A 79 -19.09 -4.34 7.74
C PHE A 79 -20.43 -3.59 7.70
N LEU A 80 -20.53 -2.45 8.38
CA LEU A 80 -21.75 -1.63 8.38
C LEU A 80 -22.02 -0.98 7.02
N PHE A 81 -20.99 -0.68 6.23
CA PHE A 81 -21.16 -0.18 4.87
C PHE A 81 -21.47 -1.29 3.86
N THR A 82 -20.99 -2.53 4.07
CA THR A 82 -21.31 -3.67 3.19
C THR A 82 -22.69 -4.26 3.45
N LEU A 83 -23.15 -4.29 4.70
CA LEU A 83 -24.38 -4.98 5.09
C LEU A 83 -25.63 -4.52 4.32
N PRO A 84 -25.92 -3.22 4.13
CA PRO A 84 -27.09 -2.78 3.37
C PRO A 84 -27.05 -3.20 1.89
N ILE A 85 -25.85 -3.35 1.33
CA ILE A 85 -25.68 -3.74 -0.07
C ILE A 85 -25.88 -5.26 -0.23
N ILE A 86 -25.32 -6.05 0.69
CA ILE A 86 -25.57 -7.50 0.76
C ILE A 86 -27.06 -7.80 0.97
N LEU A 87 -27.76 -6.95 1.73
CA LEU A 87 -29.20 -7.08 1.99
C LEU A 87 -30.09 -6.53 0.85
N SER A 88 -29.53 -5.80 -0.11
CA SER A 88 -30.28 -5.38 -1.30
C SER A 88 -30.49 -6.56 -2.23
N GLY A 89 -31.72 -6.75 -2.72
CA GLY A 89 -32.11 -7.94 -3.49
C GLY A 89 -31.23 -8.15 -4.73
N ARG A 90 -31.02 -9.41 -5.12
CA ARG A 90 -30.22 -9.76 -6.30
C ARG A 90 -30.90 -9.27 -7.58
N ILE A 91 -30.09 -8.76 -8.51
CA ILE A 91 -30.54 -8.44 -9.88
C ILE A 91 -30.54 -9.73 -10.71
N ASP A 92 -31.32 -9.74 -11.78
CA ASP A 92 -31.36 -10.84 -12.74
C ASP A 92 -29.96 -11.06 -13.37
N SER A 93 -29.55 -12.32 -13.46
CA SER A 93 -28.22 -12.73 -13.91
C SER A 93 -27.92 -12.33 -15.35
N ASP A 94 -28.94 -12.26 -16.21
CA ASP A 94 -28.77 -11.86 -17.62
C ASP A 94 -28.52 -10.36 -17.77
N GLU A 95 -29.11 -9.56 -16.88
CA GLU A 95 -28.84 -8.14 -16.82
C GLU A 95 -27.45 -7.84 -16.27
N ALA A 96 -27.01 -8.55 -15.22
CA ALA A 96 -25.65 -8.43 -14.71
C ALA A 96 -24.61 -8.75 -15.80
N LYS A 97 -24.80 -9.84 -16.57
CA LYS A 97 -23.93 -10.18 -17.71
C LYS A 97 -23.90 -9.10 -18.79
N ALA A 98 -25.04 -8.48 -19.08
CA ALA A 98 -25.11 -7.41 -20.07
C ALA A 98 -24.31 -6.17 -19.61
N LEU A 99 -24.37 -5.83 -18.33
CA LEU A 99 -23.58 -4.74 -17.74
C LEU A 99 -22.07 -5.05 -17.74
N SER A 100 -21.69 -6.31 -17.46
CA SER A 100 -20.29 -6.74 -17.48
C SER A 100 -19.65 -6.76 -18.88
N ALA A 101 -20.43 -6.64 -19.95
CA ALA A 101 -19.90 -6.65 -21.32
C ALA A 101 -19.05 -5.40 -21.65
N ASP A 102 -19.26 -4.29 -20.92
CA ASP A 102 -18.58 -3.01 -21.14
C ASP A 102 -17.35 -2.80 -20.23
N LEU A 103 -16.95 -3.81 -19.45
CA LEU A 103 -15.79 -3.72 -18.56
C LEU A 103 -14.50 -3.63 -19.35
N THR A 104 -13.62 -2.71 -18.95
CA THR A 104 -12.36 -2.44 -19.66
C THR A 104 -11.13 -2.40 -18.75
N SER A 105 -11.28 -2.64 -17.46
CA SER A 105 -10.15 -2.85 -16.56
C SER A 105 -9.35 -4.09 -16.99
N SER A 106 -8.02 -4.06 -16.79
CA SER A 106 -7.16 -5.22 -17.06
C SER A 106 -7.23 -6.28 -15.96
N ILE A 107 -7.92 -5.98 -14.86
CA ILE A 107 -8.13 -6.84 -13.70
C ILE A 107 -9.61 -6.77 -13.30
N ASN A 108 -10.14 -7.92 -12.90
CA ASN A 108 -11.43 -8.09 -12.26
C ASN A 108 -11.21 -8.95 -11.00
N PHE A 109 -11.85 -8.60 -9.89
CA PHE A 109 -11.68 -9.30 -8.62
C PHE A 109 -12.69 -10.45 -8.52
N CYS A 110 -12.78 -11.10 -7.36
CA CYS A 110 -13.61 -12.30 -7.23
C CYS A 110 -15.06 -12.02 -6.83
N GLU A 111 -15.38 -10.80 -6.45
CA GLU A 111 -16.74 -10.41 -6.12
C GLU A 111 -17.62 -10.43 -7.38
N ASP A 112 -18.85 -10.97 -7.27
CA ASP A 112 -19.75 -11.07 -8.42
C ASP A 112 -20.19 -9.68 -8.91
N ASP A 113 -19.82 -9.34 -10.15
CA ASP A 113 -20.14 -8.06 -10.77
C ASP A 113 -21.65 -7.77 -10.82
N PHE A 114 -22.04 -6.60 -10.31
CA PHE A 114 -23.40 -6.05 -10.36
C PHE A 114 -24.47 -6.97 -9.74
N GLN A 115 -24.07 -7.94 -8.92
CA GLN A 115 -24.98 -8.92 -8.32
C GLN A 115 -26.08 -8.27 -7.47
N PHE A 116 -25.75 -7.18 -6.78
CA PHE A 116 -26.63 -6.49 -5.82
C PHE A 116 -27.13 -5.13 -6.34
N SER A 117 -26.45 -4.53 -7.32
CA SER A 117 -26.80 -3.19 -7.84
C SER A 117 -26.34 -3.03 -9.29
N ARG A 118 -27.11 -2.33 -10.13
CA ARG A 118 -26.72 -1.96 -11.51
C ARG A 118 -25.68 -0.84 -11.55
N TYR A 119 -25.42 -0.21 -10.41
CA TYR A 119 -24.57 0.98 -10.30
C TYR A 119 -23.20 0.70 -9.70
N VAL A 120 -23.04 -0.45 -9.04
CA VAL A 120 -21.80 -0.82 -8.31
C VAL A 120 -21.50 -2.27 -8.64
N ALA A 121 -20.38 -2.49 -9.34
CA ALA A 121 -19.95 -3.84 -9.73
C ALA A 121 -19.60 -4.69 -8.50
N GLU A 122 -18.66 -4.22 -7.68
CA GLU A 122 -18.11 -4.96 -6.54
C GLU A 122 -18.36 -4.20 -5.22
N PRO A 123 -19.55 -4.34 -4.62
CA PRO A 123 -19.96 -3.50 -3.50
C PRO A 123 -19.18 -3.70 -2.20
N ALA A 124 -18.70 -4.91 -1.90
CA ALA A 124 -17.87 -5.17 -0.73
C ALA A 124 -16.50 -4.51 -0.87
N ASN A 125 -15.91 -4.55 -2.06
CA ASN A 125 -14.67 -3.86 -2.36
C ASN A 125 -14.83 -2.33 -2.36
N VAL A 126 -15.96 -1.80 -2.84
CA VAL A 126 -16.30 -0.36 -2.71
C VAL A 126 -16.40 0.08 -1.26
N ALA A 127 -17.16 -0.64 -0.45
CA ALA A 127 -17.41 -0.29 0.94
C ALA A 127 -16.14 -0.38 1.80
N SER A 128 -15.32 -1.41 1.59
CA SER A 128 -14.05 -1.56 2.31
C SER A 128 -13.06 -0.45 1.94
N SER A 129 -13.00 -0.03 0.67
CA SER A 129 -12.20 1.12 0.23
C SER A 129 -12.61 2.42 0.92
N LEU A 130 -13.91 2.68 0.97
CA LEU A 130 -14.48 3.84 1.67
C LEU A 130 -14.19 3.80 3.17
N GLY A 131 -14.39 2.65 3.81
CA GLY A 131 -14.21 2.47 5.24
C GLY A 131 -12.75 2.52 5.71
N ALA A 132 -11.82 2.06 4.89
CA ALA A 132 -10.41 1.98 5.25
C ALA A 132 -9.63 3.26 4.94
N TYR A 133 -9.69 3.76 3.70
CA TYR A 133 -8.78 4.81 3.24
C TYR A 133 -9.23 6.22 3.61
N LEU A 134 -10.51 6.53 3.41
CA LEU A 134 -11.01 7.90 3.61
C LEU A 134 -10.94 8.35 5.08
N PRO A 135 -11.37 7.56 6.09
CA PRO A 135 -11.25 7.97 7.49
C PRO A 135 -9.81 8.25 7.90
N LEU A 136 -8.85 7.45 7.43
CA LEU A 136 -7.43 7.66 7.70
C LEU A 136 -6.89 8.91 7.00
N ALA A 137 -7.27 9.15 5.75
CA ALA A 137 -6.92 10.36 5.02
C ALA A 137 -7.45 11.62 5.70
N PHE A 138 -8.74 11.62 6.09
CA PHE A 138 -9.35 12.72 6.83
C PHE A 138 -8.70 12.94 8.19
N HIS A 139 -8.38 11.86 8.92
CA HIS A 139 -7.69 11.97 10.20
C HIS A 139 -6.32 12.64 10.06
N GLY A 140 -5.53 12.29 9.04
CA GLY A 140 -4.25 12.93 8.77
C GLY A 140 -4.36 14.39 8.33
N LEU A 141 -5.31 14.70 7.44
CA LEU A 141 -5.44 16.03 6.84
C LEU A 141 -6.16 17.08 7.71
N ALA A 142 -7.13 16.64 8.51
CA ALA A 142 -7.99 17.52 9.31
C ALA A 142 -7.92 17.25 10.81
N GLY A 143 -7.39 16.10 11.23
CA GLY A 143 -7.30 15.72 12.64
C GLY A 143 -6.12 16.36 13.40
N PRO A 144 -5.88 15.92 14.65
CA PRO A 144 -4.77 16.39 15.49
C PRO A 144 -3.37 16.37 14.82
N PRO A 145 -3.03 15.39 13.95
CA PRO A 145 -1.76 15.39 13.22
C PRO A 145 -1.59 16.66 12.37
N SER A 146 -2.64 17.08 11.66
CA SER A 146 -2.63 18.27 10.81
C SER A 146 -2.32 19.56 11.59
N GLN A 147 -2.82 19.68 12.82
CA GLN A 147 -2.56 20.83 13.69
C GLN A 147 -1.09 20.87 14.13
N SER A 148 -0.52 19.69 14.43
CA SER A 148 0.87 19.55 14.85
C SER A 148 1.84 19.96 13.72
N TRP A 149 1.50 19.60 12.48
CA TRP A 149 2.29 19.95 11.30
C TRP A 149 2.22 21.44 10.94
N ARG A 150 1.07 22.09 11.16
CA ARG A 150 0.90 23.54 10.92
C ARG A 150 1.70 24.42 11.88
N ARG A 151 1.99 23.91 13.09
CA ARG A 151 2.72 24.64 14.15
C ARG A 151 4.25 24.58 14.00
N ARG A 152 4.78 23.70 13.14
CA ARG A 152 6.23 23.63 12.86
C ARG A 152 6.54 24.30 11.51
N PRO A 153 7.53 25.22 11.43
CA PRO A 153 7.72 26.01 10.23
C PRO A 153 8.11 25.17 9.00
N LEU A 154 7.29 25.29 7.95
CA LEU A 154 7.71 25.41 6.55
C LEU A 154 8.64 24.31 5.98
N ARG A 155 8.23 23.05 6.06
CA ARG A 155 8.49 21.96 5.06
C ARG A 155 8.06 20.60 5.57
N ASP A 156 8.20 20.39 6.88
CA ASP A 156 7.95 19.10 7.50
C ASP A 156 6.49 18.66 7.40
N GLY A 157 5.55 19.58 7.43
CA GLY A 157 4.13 19.26 7.37
C GLY A 157 3.60 18.91 5.98
N VAL A 158 4.16 19.51 4.94
CA VAL A 158 3.63 19.38 3.57
C VAL A 158 3.81 17.96 3.04
N ARG A 159 4.95 17.32 3.36
CA ARG A 159 5.23 15.94 2.93
C ARG A 159 4.27 14.92 3.54
N PHE A 160 3.93 15.07 4.83
CA PHE A 160 2.95 14.20 5.47
C PHE A 160 1.53 14.49 4.97
N ALA A 161 1.17 15.77 4.80
CA ALA A 161 -0.10 16.13 4.20
C ALA A 161 -0.23 15.56 2.78
N ALA A 162 0.83 15.58 1.98
CA ALA A 162 0.86 14.98 0.65
C ALA A 162 0.62 13.45 0.72
N ALA A 163 1.27 12.74 1.64
CA ALA A 163 1.05 11.31 1.84
C ALA A 163 -0.43 11.01 2.19
N TYR A 164 -1.02 11.73 3.13
CA TYR A 164 -2.45 11.54 3.47
C TYR A 164 -3.41 11.97 2.36
N ALA A 165 -3.07 12.99 1.57
CA ALA A 165 -3.85 13.38 0.40
C ALA A 165 -3.82 12.29 -0.69
N THR A 166 -2.64 11.70 -0.93
CA THR A 166 -2.52 10.56 -1.85
C THR A 166 -3.28 9.34 -1.32
N LEU A 167 -3.28 9.09 -0.01
CA LEU A 167 -4.08 8.02 0.62
C LEU A 167 -5.59 8.22 0.39
N GLY A 168 -6.08 9.45 0.53
CA GLY A 168 -7.48 9.78 0.22
C GLY A 168 -7.80 9.59 -1.26
N THR A 169 -6.84 9.91 -2.14
CA THR A 169 -6.98 9.72 -3.58
C THR A 169 -7.05 8.23 -3.95
N ILE A 170 -6.27 7.37 -3.28
CA ILE A 170 -6.40 5.90 -3.38
C ILE A 170 -7.81 5.47 -2.99
N GLY A 171 -8.32 5.94 -1.85
CA GLY A 171 -9.68 5.58 -1.41
C GLY A 171 -10.77 5.90 -2.43
N VAL A 172 -10.72 7.08 -3.04
CA VAL A 172 -11.66 7.49 -4.10
C VAL A 172 -11.43 6.69 -5.39
N GLY A 173 -10.16 6.47 -5.76
CA GLY A 173 -9.77 5.71 -6.94
C GLY A 173 -10.22 4.26 -6.88
N SER A 174 -9.89 3.57 -5.78
CA SER A 174 -10.28 2.18 -5.50
C SER A 174 -11.81 2.03 -5.46
N MET A 175 -12.52 2.95 -4.82
CA MET A 175 -13.98 2.99 -4.87
C MET A 175 -14.50 3.08 -6.32
N ALA A 176 -13.92 3.98 -7.13
CA ALA A 176 -14.35 4.15 -8.51
C ALA A 176 -13.98 2.94 -9.40
N LEU A 177 -12.84 2.29 -9.13
CA LEU A 177 -12.43 1.05 -9.79
C LEU A 177 -13.46 -0.05 -9.51
N HIS A 178 -13.72 -0.35 -8.25
CA HIS A 178 -14.63 -1.42 -7.86
C HIS A 178 -16.11 -1.11 -8.18
N ALA A 179 -16.48 0.16 -8.35
CA ALA A 179 -17.83 0.51 -8.79
C ALA A 179 -18.04 0.33 -10.30
N LEU A 180 -17.01 0.61 -11.13
CA LEU A 180 -17.18 0.79 -12.58
C LEU A 180 -16.34 -0.16 -13.45
N LEU A 181 -15.25 -0.75 -12.91
CA LEU A 181 -14.35 -1.69 -13.59
C LEU A 181 -13.90 -1.21 -14.99
N THR A 182 -13.50 0.06 -15.08
CA THR A 182 -12.98 0.66 -16.32
C THR A 182 -11.48 0.89 -16.26
N SER A 183 -10.81 0.89 -17.42
CA SER A 183 -9.37 1.22 -17.49
C SER A 183 -9.02 2.60 -16.93
N TRP A 184 -9.95 3.56 -16.96
CA TRP A 184 -9.73 4.90 -16.41
C TRP A 184 -9.81 4.90 -14.89
N THR A 185 -10.83 4.25 -14.32
CA THR A 185 -10.98 4.15 -12.87
C THR A 185 -9.91 3.28 -12.25
N GLN A 186 -9.44 2.26 -12.96
CA GLN A 186 -8.26 1.47 -12.57
C GLN A 186 -7.01 2.35 -12.45
N GLY A 187 -6.74 3.21 -13.45
CA GLY A 187 -5.64 4.17 -13.34
C GLY A 187 -5.81 5.15 -12.18
N GLY A 188 -7.06 5.48 -11.84
CA GLY A 188 -7.41 6.29 -10.68
C GLY A 188 -7.08 5.64 -9.33
N ASP A 189 -7.00 4.32 -9.25
CA ASP A 189 -6.59 3.57 -8.05
C ASP A 189 -5.08 3.33 -8.04
N GLU A 190 -4.57 2.72 -9.11
CA GLU A 190 -3.20 2.20 -9.21
C GLU A 190 -2.13 3.32 -9.23
N ILE A 191 -2.38 4.44 -9.93
CA ILE A 191 -1.41 5.54 -9.99
C ILE A 191 -1.22 6.20 -8.61
N PRO A 192 -2.29 6.57 -7.87
CA PRO A 192 -2.16 7.07 -6.51
C PRO A 192 -1.45 6.12 -5.54
N MET A 193 -1.59 4.80 -5.71
CA MET A 193 -0.82 3.83 -4.91
C MET A 193 0.70 3.97 -5.10
N LEU A 194 1.15 4.22 -6.34
CA LEU A 194 2.55 4.51 -6.63
C LEU A 194 2.99 5.86 -6.02
N TRP A 195 2.15 6.89 -6.09
CA TRP A 195 2.44 8.19 -5.50
C TRP A 195 2.51 8.15 -3.97
N TYR A 196 1.61 7.41 -3.33
CA TYR A 196 1.59 7.24 -1.88
C TYR A 196 2.84 6.54 -1.37
N THR A 197 3.24 5.45 -2.02
CA THR A 197 4.47 4.73 -1.64
C THR A 197 5.71 5.58 -1.91
N ALA A 198 5.75 6.36 -3.00
CA ALA A 198 6.81 7.31 -3.29
C ALA A 198 6.92 8.42 -2.23
N THR A 199 5.82 9.09 -1.92
CA THR A 199 5.77 10.18 -0.92
C THR A 199 6.09 9.67 0.49
N THR A 200 5.70 8.44 0.83
CA THR A 200 6.05 7.81 2.11
C THR A 200 7.54 7.45 2.16
N CYS A 201 8.12 6.93 1.07
CA CYS A 201 9.57 6.75 0.94
C CYS A 201 10.31 8.08 1.14
N PHE A 202 9.85 9.16 0.50
CA PHE A 202 10.42 10.49 0.69
C PHE A 202 10.37 10.91 2.16
N CYS A 203 9.22 10.77 2.83
CA CYS A 203 9.10 11.08 4.25
C CYS A 203 10.08 10.28 5.10
N ALA A 204 10.21 8.98 4.84
CA ALA A 204 11.11 8.10 5.59
C ALA A 204 12.59 8.49 5.40
N PHE A 205 13.03 8.64 4.15
CA PHE A 205 14.41 9.01 3.83
C PHE A 205 14.77 10.41 4.32
N ASP A 206 13.84 11.36 4.24
CA ASP A 206 14.08 12.72 4.72
C ASP A 206 14.29 12.74 6.23
N ILE A 207 13.52 11.98 7.01
CA ILE A 207 13.74 11.80 8.45
C ILE A 207 15.13 11.18 8.72
N LEU A 208 15.53 10.18 7.92
CA LEU A 208 16.86 9.57 8.05
C LEU A 208 18.01 10.55 7.75
N CYS A 209 17.81 11.45 6.78
CA CYS A 209 18.77 12.48 6.43
C CYS A 209 18.84 13.59 7.49
N TRP A 210 17.71 14.00 8.06
CA TRP A 210 17.64 14.97 9.16
C TRP A 210 18.48 14.53 10.36
N TRP A 211 18.42 13.25 10.68
CA TRP A 211 19.07 12.72 11.85
C TRP A 211 20.62 12.73 11.79
N LYS A 212 21.23 12.80 10.60
CA LYS A 212 22.68 12.64 10.45
C LYS A 212 23.49 13.92 10.31
N GLU A 213 22.93 15.05 9.89
CA GLU A 213 23.75 16.19 9.45
C GLU A 213 23.14 17.60 9.61
N THR A 214 24.03 18.59 9.74
CA THR A 214 23.77 20.04 9.82
C THR A 214 23.37 20.70 8.49
N HIS A 215 23.54 20.04 7.33
CA HIS A 215 23.20 20.59 5.99
C HIS A 215 21.91 20.00 5.39
N HIS A 216 20.88 19.86 6.22
CA HIS A 216 19.63 19.14 5.91
C HIS A 216 18.85 19.66 4.68
N GLN A 217 18.73 20.97 4.51
CA GLN A 217 17.77 21.56 3.55
C GLN A 217 18.08 21.22 2.08
N TRP A 218 19.34 21.27 1.67
CA TRP A 218 19.76 21.03 0.28
C TRP A 218 19.65 19.56 -0.14
N ARG A 219 19.80 18.63 0.81
CA ARG A 219 19.65 17.19 0.54
C ARG A 219 18.18 16.79 0.42
N SER A 220 17.31 17.36 1.26
CA SER A 220 15.85 17.14 1.20
C SER A 220 15.27 17.51 -0.17
N GLU A 221 15.69 18.64 -0.74
CA GLU A 221 15.24 19.07 -2.07
C GLU A 221 15.64 18.10 -3.18
N ARG A 222 16.90 17.67 -3.18
CA ARG A 222 17.41 16.72 -4.17
C ARG A 222 16.74 15.37 -4.06
N LEU A 223 16.53 14.91 -2.83
CA LEU A 223 15.81 13.67 -2.54
C LEU A 223 14.35 13.77 -3.03
N GLY A 224 13.66 14.87 -2.71
CA GLY A 224 12.30 15.12 -3.18
C GLY A 224 12.22 15.18 -4.71
N ALA A 225 13.16 15.84 -5.37
CA ALA A 225 13.26 15.86 -6.82
C ALA A 225 13.52 14.46 -7.40
N ALA A 226 14.42 13.67 -6.81
CA ALA A 226 14.70 12.31 -7.25
C ALA A 226 13.48 11.38 -7.11
N VAL A 227 12.77 11.44 -5.98
CA VAL A 227 11.52 10.68 -5.77
C VAL A 227 10.42 11.17 -6.71
N GLY A 228 10.31 12.48 -6.95
CA GLY A 228 9.36 13.04 -7.90
C GLY A 228 9.60 12.55 -9.33
N VAL A 229 10.86 12.59 -9.79
CA VAL A 229 11.25 12.06 -11.11
C VAL A 229 10.97 10.56 -11.20
N SER A 230 11.26 9.78 -10.14
CA SER A 230 10.99 8.34 -10.15
C SER A 230 9.49 8.06 -10.20
N ALA A 231 8.66 8.79 -9.45
CA ALA A 231 7.21 8.65 -9.45
C ALA A 231 6.61 9.02 -10.82
N ILE A 232 7.06 10.11 -11.45
CA ILE A 232 6.67 10.47 -12.82
C ILE A 232 7.05 9.37 -13.79
N GLY A 233 8.28 8.83 -13.71
CA GLY A 233 8.73 7.73 -14.55
C GLY A 233 7.88 6.46 -14.37
N ALA A 234 7.51 6.13 -13.14
CA ALA A 234 6.63 5.01 -12.83
C ALA A 234 5.22 5.23 -13.40
N THR A 235 4.65 6.44 -13.26
CA THR A 235 3.36 6.80 -13.85
C THR A 235 3.36 6.73 -15.37
N VAL A 236 4.40 7.24 -16.04
CA VAL A 236 4.53 7.13 -17.50
C VAL A 236 4.64 5.66 -17.92
N THR A 237 5.47 4.88 -17.23
CA THR A 237 5.64 3.44 -17.50
C THR A 237 4.31 2.70 -17.37
N TYR A 238 3.55 3.00 -16.31
CA TYR A 238 2.23 2.47 -16.09
C TYR A 238 1.26 2.86 -17.22
N ILE A 239 1.11 4.15 -17.54
CA ILE A 239 0.16 4.61 -18.57
C ILE A 239 0.44 3.94 -19.93
N LEU A 240 1.72 3.80 -20.30
CA LEU A 240 2.14 3.15 -21.55
C LEU A 240 1.88 1.63 -21.57
N ASN A 241 1.69 1.01 -20.40
CA ASN A 241 1.48 -0.44 -20.26
C ASN A 241 0.22 -0.77 -19.45
N ARG A 242 -0.77 0.14 -19.41
CA ARG A 242 -1.94 0.02 -18.52
C ARG A 242 -2.82 -1.22 -18.77
N SER A 243 -2.67 -1.86 -19.93
CA SER A 243 -3.35 -3.11 -20.26
C SER A 243 -2.73 -4.34 -19.58
N ASP A 244 -1.55 -4.20 -18.97
CA ASP A 244 -0.80 -5.28 -18.33
C ASP A 244 -0.63 -4.98 -16.84
N PHE A 245 -1.55 -5.52 -16.04
CA PHE A 245 -1.58 -5.38 -14.57
C PHE A 245 -0.25 -5.79 -13.90
N THR A 246 0.51 -6.69 -14.54
CA THR A 246 1.83 -7.13 -14.04
C THR A 246 2.81 -5.96 -13.91
N VAL A 247 2.75 -5.00 -14.84
CA VAL A 247 3.64 -3.83 -14.83
C VAL A 247 3.38 -2.97 -13.60
N PHE A 248 2.11 -2.69 -13.30
CA PHE A 248 1.72 -2.01 -12.07
C PHE A 248 2.18 -2.79 -10.83
N SER A 249 1.85 -4.08 -10.77
CA SER A 249 2.18 -4.94 -9.62
C SER A 249 3.67 -4.94 -9.28
N LEU A 250 4.54 -5.03 -10.29
CA LEU A 250 5.99 -4.98 -10.10
C LEU A 250 6.46 -3.60 -9.59
N LEU A 251 5.99 -2.52 -10.21
CA LEU A 251 6.33 -1.15 -9.79
C LEU A 251 5.90 -0.91 -8.35
N PHE A 252 4.66 -1.28 -8.01
CA PHE A 252 4.09 -1.12 -6.69
C PHE A 252 4.86 -1.97 -5.66
N ALA A 253 5.17 -3.22 -5.96
CA ALA A 253 5.94 -4.10 -5.08
C ALA A 253 7.32 -3.52 -4.73
N ILE A 254 8.02 -2.96 -5.72
CA ILE A 254 9.33 -2.32 -5.50
C ILE A 254 9.19 -1.11 -4.58
N TYR A 255 8.26 -0.20 -4.88
CA TYR A 255 8.07 1.01 -4.09
C TYR A 255 7.63 0.68 -2.66
N SER A 256 6.69 -0.25 -2.52
CA SER A 256 6.22 -0.76 -1.22
C SER A 256 7.35 -1.41 -0.43
N GLN A 257 8.16 -2.26 -1.05
CA GLN A 257 9.30 -2.89 -0.36
C GLN A 257 10.34 -1.86 0.07
N THR A 258 10.63 -0.88 -0.76
CA THR A 258 11.53 0.23 -0.43
C THR A 258 11.02 1.02 0.77
N MET A 259 9.72 1.33 0.78
CA MET A 259 9.03 2.01 1.88
C MET A 259 9.14 1.21 3.18
N ILE A 260 8.78 -0.07 3.15
CA ILE A 260 8.83 -0.97 4.32
C ILE A 260 10.26 -1.05 4.88
N LEU A 261 11.27 -1.28 4.03
CA LEU A 261 12.66 -1.35 4.48
C LEU A 261 13.15 -0.04 5.07
N SER A 262 12.73 1.11 4.53
CA SER A 262 13.10 2.42 5.03
C SER A 262 12.49 2.70 6.40
N ILE A 263 11.23 2.32 6.61
CA ILE A 263 10.54 2.43 7.91
C ILE A 263 11.17 1.47 8.93
N LEU A 264 11.45 0.22 8.55
CA LEU A 264 12.14 -0.72 9.44
C LEU A 264 13.53 -0.21 9.84
N TYR A 265 14.28 0.34 8.89
CA TYR A 265 15.58 0.94 9.16
C TYR A 265 15.47 2.14 10.10
N LEU A 266 14.46 3.00 9.92
CA LEU A 266 14.16 4.09 10.85
C LEU A 266 13.91 3.57 12.27
N VAL A 267 12.97 2.63 12.44
CA VAL A 267 12.58 2.11 13.76
C VAL A 267 13.76 1.44 14.47
N ILE A 268 14.50 0.56 13.76
CA ILE A 268 15.66 -0.15 14.32
C ILE A 268 16.84 0.81 14.55
N GLY A 269 17.05 1.77 13.66
CA GLY A 269 18.10 2.77 13.75
C GLY A 269 17.90 3.69 14.95
N PHE A 270 16.67 4.14 15.19
CA PHE A 270 16.33 5.00 16.32
C PHE A 270 16.36 4.27 17.67
N ASP A 271 15.82 3.04 17.76
CA ASP A 271 15.93 2.22 19.00
C ASP A 271 17.38 2.03 19.40
N TRP A 272 18.26 1.84 18.42
CA TRP A 272 19.68 1.69 18.66
C TRP A 272 20.34 2.94 19.23
N GLU A 273 20.11 4.11 18.62
CA GLU A 273 20.77 5.34 19.06
C GLU A 273 20.24 5.82 20.41
N HIS A 274 18.94 5.65 20.67
CA HIS A 274 18.36 6.04 21.97
C HIS A 274 18.97 5.25 23.14
N ARG A 275 19.49 4.05 22.88
CA ARG A 275 20.22 3.25 23.88
C ARG A 275 21.66 3.72 24.10
N GLN A 276 22.17 4.67 23.32
CA GLN A 276 23.50 5.26 23.55
C GLN A 276 23.43 6.42 24.54
N PRO A 277 24.09 6.32 25.71
CA PRO A 277 24.01 7.34 26.77
C PRO A 277 24.54 8.72 26.40
N SER A 278 25.29 8.84 25.31
CA SER A 278 26.06 10.03 24.93
C SER A 278 25.79 10.52 23.50
N GLY A 279 24.76 9.98 22.82
CA GLY A 279 24.41 10.38 21.46
C GLY A 279 23.76 11.77 21.39
N PRO A 280 23.79 12.46 20.24
CA PRO A 280 23.11 13.74 20.03
C PRO A 280 21.58 13.68 20.18
N ALA A 281 21.01 12.48 20.30
CA ALA A 281 19.60 12.24 20.61
C ALA A 281 19.31 12.07 22.11
N ALA A 282 20.31 12.19 22.99
CA ALA A 282 20.13 12.15 24.44
C ALA A 282 19.24 13.33 24.90
N GLY A 283 17.95 13.06 25.09
CA GLY A 283 16.94 14.05 25.47
C GLY A 283 15.72 14.14 24.55
N ILE A 284 15.76 13.52 23.36
CA ILE A 284 14.54 13.29 22.59
C ILE A 284 13.89 12.03 23.17
N GLU A 285 12.78 12.20 23.88
CA GLU A 285 11.95 11.09 24.38
C GLU A 285 11.25 10.43 23.19
N PHE A 286 12.03 9.68 22.42
CA PHE A 286 11.55 8.97 21.25
C PHE A 286 10.81 7.73 21.74
N GLN A 287 9.51 7.68 21.45
CA GLN A 287 8.64 6.61 21.91
C GLN A 287 8.86 5.34 21.06
N VAL A 288 10.05 4.73 21.14
CA VAL A 288 10.35 3.44 20.48
C VAL A 288 9.31 2.39 20.87
N HIS A 289 8.92 2.40 22.14
CA HIS A 289 7.87 1.56 22.70
C HIS A 289 6.50 1.76 22.03
N VAL A 290 6.31 2.88 21.32
CA VAL A 290 5.13 3.13 20.47
C VAL A 290 5.36 2.71 19.02
N LEU A 291 6.52 3.08 18.46
CA LEU A 291 6.79 2.88 17.03
C LEU A 291 7.06 1.42 16.66
N LEU A 292 7.70 0.66 17.54
CA LEU A 292 8.02 -0.74 17.26
C LEU A 292 6.78 -1.64 17.21
N PRO A 293 5.84 -1.61 18.18
CA PRO A 293 4.59 -2.34 18.05
C PRO A 293 3.77 -1.88 16.84
N LEU A 294 3.68 -0.56 16.59
CA LEU A 294 2.95 -0.03 15.45
C LEU A 294 3.51 -0.53 14.11
N ALA A 295 4.83 -0.48 13.93
CA ALA A 295 5.50 -0.98 12.73
C ALA A 295 5.34 -2.49 12.59
N THR A 296 5.41 -3.24 13.69
CA THR A 296 5.23 -4.70 13.70
C THR A 296 3.80 -5.08 13.33
N THR A 297 2.80 -4.46 13.96
CA THR A 297 1.38 -4.67 13.65
C THR A 297 1.08 -4.30 12.20
N SER A 298 1.58 -3.15 11.72
CA SER A 298 1.42 -2.73 10.32
C SER A 298 2.05 -3.73 9.35
N GLY A 299 3.24 -4.25 9.66
CA GLY A 299 3.91 -5.27 8.86
C GLY A 299 3.13 -6.59 8.81
N LEU A 300 2.62 -7.06 9.95
CA LEU A 300 1.80 -8.28 10.03
C LEU A 300 0.49 -8.14 9.26
N LEU A 301 -0.21 -7.00 9.41
CA LEU A 301 -1.42 -6.70 8.64
C LEU A 301 -1.13 -6.67 7.14
N THR A 302 -0.02 -6.06 6.73
CA THR A 302 0.39 -6.02 5.32
C THR A 302 0.59 -7.43 4.76
N ILE A 303 1.29 -8.31 5.49
CA ILE A 303 1.48 -9.70 5.08
C ILE A 303 0.13 -10.42 4.97
N MET A 304 -0.74 -10.26 5.96
CA MET A 304 -2.08 -10.83 5.95
C MET A 304 -2.89 -10.34 4.74
N SER A 305 -2.86 -9.04 4.45
CA SER A 305 -3.51 -8.46 3.27
C SER A 305 -2.99 -9.03 1.96
N ILE A 306 -1.67 -9.23 1.82
CA ILE A 306 -1.08 -9.86 0.63
C ILE A 306 -1.57 -11.31 0.49
N VAL A 307 -1.68 -12.06 1.59
CA VAL A 307 -2.19 -13.44 1.57
C VAL A 307 -3.65 -13.47 1.15
N VAL A 308 -4.49 -12.58 1.71
CA VAL A 308 -5.91 -12.47 1.33
C VAL A 308 -6.04 -12.11 -0.15
N TRP A 309 -5.35 -11.07 -0.61
CA TRP A 309 -5.35 -10.67 -2.01
C TRP A 309 -4.88 -11.81 -2.95
N ALA A 310 -3.76 -12.47 -2.62
CA ALA A 310 -3.26 -13.58 -3.42
C ALA A 310 -4.23 -14.77 -3.43
N SER A 311 -4.90 -15.03 -2.31
CA SER A 311 -5.91 -16.09 -2.23
C SER A 311 -7.10 -15.79 -3.12
N GLU A 312 -7.55 -14.55 -3.16
CA GLU A 312 -8.62 -14.12 -4.07
C GLU A 312 -8.21 -14.32 -5.53
N MET A 313 -7.05 -13.81 -5.92
CA MET A 313 -6.55 -13.90 -7.30
C MET A 313 -6.33 -15.35 -7.77
N VAL A 314 -5.93 -16.27 -6.89
CA VAL A 314 -5.63 -17.67 -7.24
C VAL A 314 -6.87 -18.55 -7.16
N TYR A 315 -7.68 -18.44 -6.11
CA TYR A 315 -8.77 -19.37 -5.85
C TYR A 315 -10.08 -18.98 -6.51
N CYS A 316 -10.25 -17.74 -6.97
CA CYS A 316 -11.49 -17.30 -7.59
C CYS A 316 -11.94 -18.18 -8.76
N HIS A 317 -10.99 -18.57 -9.60
CA HIS A 317 -11.24 -19.45 -10.75
C HIS A 317 -11.74 -20.85 -10.36
N THR A 318 -11.42 -21.31 -9.15
CA THR A 318 -11.84 -22.63 -8.68
C THR A 318 -13.25 -22.56 -8.08
N ALA A 319 -13.53 -21.53 -7.26
CA ALA A 319 -14.80 -21.39 -6.57
C ALA A 319 -15.98 -21.06 -7.52
N THR A 320 -15.78 -20.17 -8.48
CA THR A 320 -16.83 -19.78 -9.47
C THR A 320 -17.17 -20.92 -10.42
N ARG A 321 -16.18 -21.75 -10.79
CA ARG A 321 -16.38 -22.90 -11.67
C ARG A 321 -17.29 -23.97 -11.04
N ASP A 322 -17.18 -24.21 -9.74
CA ASP A 322 -17.96 -25.24 -9.07
C ASP A 322 -19.43 -24.83 -8.86
N VAL A 323 -19.72 -23.53 -8.69
CA VAL A 323 -21.10 -23.01 -8.58
C VAL A 323 -21.83 -23.12 -9.92
N HIS A 324 -21.19 -22.74 -11.03
CA HIS A 324 -21.80 -22.89 -12.35
C HIS A 324 -22.00 -24.35 -12.78
N LEU A 325 -21.13 -25.26 -12.34
CA LEU A 325 -21.32 -26.69 -12.58
C LEU A 325 -22.50 -27.24 -11.77
N ALA A 326 -22.70 -26.77 -10.53
CA ALA A 326 -23.85 -27.14 -9.72
C ALA A 326 -25.17 -26.64 -10.34
N ASP A 327 -25.24 -25.39 -10.79
CA ASP A 327 -26.44 -24.85 -11.44
C ASP A 327 -26.74 -25.53 -12.79
N ALA A 328 -25.70 -25.81 -13.59
CA ALA A 328 -25.87 -26.54 -14.85
C ALA A 328 -26.37 -27.98 -14.64
N THR A 329 -26.01 -28.62 -13.53
CA THR A 329 -26.57 -29.94 -13.17
C THR A 329 -28.03 -29.86 -12.73
N VAL A 330 -28.44 -28.80 -12.04
CA VAL A 330 -29.84 -28.60 -11.61
C VAL A 330 -30.74 -28.31 -12.82
N ASP A 331 -30.32 -27.45 -13.75
CA ASP A 331 -31.08 -27.16 -14.97
C ASP A 331 -31.11 -28.36 -15.93
N GLY A 332 -30.04 -29.16 -15.97
CA GLY A 332 -29.97 -30.39 -16.75
C GLY A 332 -30.90 -31.51 -16.24
N GLU A 333 -31.15 -31.59 -14.93
CA GLU A 333 -32.14 -32.50 -14.35
C GLU A 333 -33.58 -31.97 -14.49
N TRP A 334 -33.79 -30.65 -14.45
CA TRP A 334 -35.10 -30.03 -14.73
C TRP A 334 -35.52 -30.23 -16.19
N LEU A 335 -34.61 -30.10 -17.15
CA LEU A 335 -34.87 -30.38 -18.57
C LEU A 335 -35.09 -31.87 -18.87
N ARG A 336 -34.52 -32.79 -18.07
CA ARG A 336 -34.79 -34.23 -18.21
C ARG A 336 -36.08 -34.69 -17.54
N SER A 337 -36.56 -33.99 -16.53
CA SER A 337 -37.80 -34.34 -15.80
C SER A 337 -39.06 -33.67 -16.36
N SER A 338 -38.94 -32.67 -17.22
CA SER A 338 -40.07 -31.93 -17.83
C SER A 338 -40.64 -32.53 -19.12
N GLY A 339 -40.12 -33.67 -19.60
CA GLY A 339 -40.87 -34.60 -20.47
C GLY A 339 -41.65 -33.99 -21.63
N HIS A 340 -40.96 -33.27 -22.52
CA HIS A 340 -41.40 -33.03 -23.90
C HIS A 340 -40.54 -33.81 -24.89
#